data_AF-A0A1M7J2E9-F1
#
_entry.id   AF-A0A1M7J2E9-F1
#
_cell.length_a   1.000
_cell.length_b   1.000
_cell.length_c   1.000
_cell.angle_alpha   90.00
_cell.angle_beta   90.00
_cell.angle_gamma   90.00
#
_symmetry.space_group_name_H-M   'P 1'
#
loop_
_entity.id
_entity.type
_entity.pdbx_description
1 polymer ?
#
loop_
_entity_poly.entity_id
_entity_poly.type
_entity_poly.pdbx_seq_one_letter_code
_entity_poly.pdbx_strand_id
1 'polypeptide(L)'
;MPATLKPALLLFALVVAACPAHADDNDAAKLKQLSQAFSDASASGDNAALARMLDDRVIFMNESGDIATKKDIVGTAPAAPAPKPAANATVLVQSDWNLQLHGDVAVTSFTDNATFHFHEQVRHARFRSTEVWLKEAGIWRMISSQTLAVPDAPPAIQLPEAELDQYAGTYSAGADAMVKISRQGQQLLSSTNDATPTSLAVEVRDVLFTPSQPRIRRIFERDGQGRITGFLARREGHDIRFKRVG
;
A
#
# COMPACT_ATOMS: atom_id res chain seq x y z
N MET A 1 42.33 76.17 24.62
CA MET A 1 41.50 75.44 25.60
C MET A 1 40.22 76.24 25.82
N PRO A 2 39.02 75.64 25.92
CA PRO A 2 38.72 74.23 26.14
C PRO A 2 38.05 73.52 24.93
N ALA A 3 38.28 72.21 24.86
CA ALA A 3 37.53 71.27 24.03
C ALA A 3 36.23 70.88 24.74
N THR A 4 35.12 70.78 24.01
CA THR A 4 33.91 70.11 24.50
C THR A 4 33.35 69.19 23.42
N LEU A 5 33.57 67.90 23.68
CA LEU A 5 33.08 66.72 23.00
C LEU A 5 31.55 66.66 23.12
N LYS A 6 30.81 66.54 22.01
CA LYS A 6 29.37 66.18 22.04
C LYS A 6 29.19 64.68 21.80
N PRO A 7 28.32 64.00 22.56
CA PRO A 7 28.27 62.54 22.61
C PRO A 7 27.51 61.97 21.41
N ALA A 8 28.08 60.93 20.79
CA ALA A 8 27.38 60.06 19.87
C ALA A 8 26.37 59.21 20.66
N LEU A 9 25.08 59.39 20.39
CA LEU A 9 24.03 58.54 20.96
C LEU A 9 23.93 57.27 20.11
N LEU A 10 24.41 56.15 20.66
CA LEU A 10 24.35 54.82 20.06
C LEU A 10 22.89 54.39 19.85
N LEU A 11 22.58 53.98 18.63
CA LEU A 11 21.37 53.24 18.28
C LEU A 11 21.50 51.81 18.81
N PHE A 12 20.72 51.44 19.83
CA PHE A 12 20.65 50.07 20.32
C PHE A 12 19.80 49.25 19.34
N ALA A 13 20.44 48.57 18.39
CA ALA A 13 19.78 47.59 17.53
C ALA A 13 19.47 46.35 18.37
N LEU A 14 18.19 46.18 18.72
CA LEU A 14 17.69 44.96 19.35
C LEU A 14 17.75 43.83 18.32
N VAL A 15 18.84 43.06 18.31
CA VAL A 15 18.92 41.81 17.55
C VAL A 15 18.02 40.79 18.26
N VAL A 16 16.78 40.66 17.78
CA VAL A 16 15.94 39.51 18.10
C VAL A 16 16.59 38.31 17.43
N ALA A 17 17.35 37.54 18.20
CA ALA A 17 17.80 36.22 17.79
C ALA A 17 16.58 35.31 17.68
N ALA A 18 15.97 35.26 16.48
CA ALA A 18 15.07 34.17 16.15
C ALA A 18 15.93 32.90 16.04
N CYS A 19 15.95 32.08 17.09
CA CYS A 19 16.48 30.72 17.01
C CYS A 19 15.61 29.93 16.04
N PRO A 20 16.14 29.47 14.88
CA PRO A 20 15.44 28.47 14.11
C PRO A 20 15.73 27.09 14.72
N ALA A 21 14.71 26.24 14.73
CA ALA A 21 14.81 24.79 14.57
C ALA A 21 15.63 23.99 15.61
N HIS A 22 15.09 23.85 16.82
CA HIS A 22 15.24 22.62 17.62
C HIS A 22 13.91 21.85 17.75
N ALA A 23 12.86 22.29 17.06
CA ALA A 23 11.56 21.64 17.06
C ALA A 23 11.47 20.46 16.07
N ASP A 24 12.25 20.50 14.99
CA ASP A 24 12.06 19.61 13.83
C ASP A 24 12.47 18.16 14.10
N ASP A 25 13.63 17.92 14.75
CA ASP A 25 14.12 16.56 15.05
C ASP A 25 13.25 15.84 16.09
N ASN A 26 12.72 16.58 17.07
CA ASN A 26 11.86 16.02 18.11
C ASN A 26 10.47 15.67 17.55
N ASP A 27 9.91 16.54 16.70
CA ASP A 27 8.63 16.27 16.03
C ASP A 27 8.75 15.08 15.08
N ALA A 28 9.86 14.95 14.33
CA ALA A 28 10.09 13.82 13.45
C ALA A 28 10.12 12.47 14.19
N ALA A 29 10.89 12.40 15.29
CA ALA A 29 10.93 11.20 16.13
C ALA A 29 9.56 10.90 16.76
N LYS A 30 8.85 11.95 17.21
CA LYS A 30 7.52 11.80 17.82
C LYS A 30 6.48 11.30 16.82
N LEU A 31 6.47 11.82 15.60
CA LEU A 31 5.56 11.39 14.52
C LEU A 31 5.84 9.95 14.10
N LYS A 32 7.12 9.54 14.04
CA LYS A 32 7.46 8.13 13.77
C LYS A 32 6.90 7.20 14.85
N GLN A 33 7.04 7.59 16.12
CA GLN A 33 6.47 6.83 17.25
C GLN A 33 4.95 6.79 17.22
N LEU A 34 4.29 7.92 16.96
CA LEU A 34 2.82 8.01 16.87
C LEU A 34 2.28 7.14 15.74
N SER A 35 2.93 7.17 14.58
CA SER A 35 2.53 6.34 13.44
C SER A 35 2.66 4.85 13.74
N GLN A 36 3.80 4.39 14.28
CA GLN A 36 3.93 2.98 14.69
C GLN A 36 2.91 2.60 15.77
N ALA A 37 2.67 3.48 16.75
CA ALA A 37 1.66 3.25 17.79
C ALA A 37 0.24 3.17 17.21
N PHE A 38 -0.06 3.90 16.13
CA PHE A 38 -1.32 3.78 15.41
C PHE A 38 -1.46 2.42 14.72
N SER A 39 -0.42 1.92 14.05
CA SER A 39 -0.39 0.57 13.49
C SER A 39 -0.60 -0.49 14.59
N ASP A 40 0.13 -0.38 15.72
CA ASP A 40 0.02 -1.33 16.84
C ASP A 40 -1.38 -1.34 17.48
N ALA A 41 -1.97 -0.15 17.69
CA ALA A 41 -3.32 0.00 18.22
C ALA A 41 -4.37 -0.57 17.27
N SER A 42 -4.19 -0.40 15.95
CA SER A 42 -5.06 -0.98 14.92
C SER A 42 -4.98 -2.51 14.91
N ALA A 43 -3.77 -3.06 15.02
CA ALA A 43 -3.55 -4.51 15.03
C ALA A 43 -4.11 -5.21 16.27
N SER A 44 -4.11 -4.51 17.41
CA SER A 44 -4.58 -5.03 18.71
C SER A 44 -6.04 -4.67 19.05
N GLY A 45 -6.67 -3.77 18.29
CA GLY A 45 -8.01 -3.26 18.59
C GLY A 45 -8.06 -2.32 19.81
N ASP A 46 -6.98 -1.60 20.11
CA ASP A 46 -6.93 -0.63 21.22
C ASP A 46 -7.63 0.68 20.84
N ASN A 47 -8.97 0.67 20.92
CA ASN A 47 -9.81 1.83 20.62
C ASN A 47 -9.47 3.06 21.49
N ALA A 48 -8.94 2.87 22.71
CA ALA A 48 -8.57 3.98 23.58
C ALA A 48 -7.28 4.66 23.11
N ALA A 49 -6.29 3.90 22.63
CA ALA A 49 -5.11 4.45 21.99
C ALA A 49 -5.48 5.17 20.68
N LEU A 50 -6.29 4.54 19.82
CA LEU A 50 -6.78 5.16 18.58
C LEU A 50 -7.50 6.48 18.85
N ALA A 51 -8.42 6.51 19.83
CA ALA A 51 -9.17 7.71 20.19
C ALA A 51 -8.29 8.91 20.60
N ARG A 52 -7.13 8.65 21.21
CA ARG A 52 -6.17 9.70 21.61
C ARG A 52 -5.37 10.26 20.44
N MET A 53 -5.07 9.44 19.44
CA MET A 53 -4.25 9.80 18.28
C MET A 53 -5.04 10.46 17.15
N LEU A 54 -6.34 10.19 17.06
CA LEU A 54 -7.21 10.71 16.00
C LEU A 54 -7.76 12.09 16.33
N ASP A 55 -7.77 13.00 15.35
CA ASP A 55 -8.55 14.24 15.40
C ASP A 55 -10.04 13.92 15.24
N ASP A 56 -10.92 14.73 15.84
CA ASP A 56 -12.37 14.52 15.77
C ASP A 56 -12.92 14.66 14.34
N ARG A 57 -12.18 15.35 13.46
CA ARG A 57 -12.52 15.57 12.04
C ARG A 57 -11.81 14.60 11.09
N VAL A 58 -11.18 13.54 11.59
CA VAL A 58 -10.42 12.60 10.74
C VAL A 58 -11.28 12.00 9.62
N ILE A 59 -10.70 11.93 8.43
CA ILE A 59 -11.20 11.14 7.31
C ILE A 59 -10.25 9.95 7.14
N PHE A 60 -10.73 8.75 7.42
CA PHE A 60 -9.96 7.53 7.26
C PHE A 60 -10.49 6.72 6.08
N MET A 61 -9.60 6.16 5.28
CA MET A 61 -9.92 5.21 4.22
C MET A 61 -9.13 3.91 4.42
N ASN A 62 -9.85 2.81 4.62
CA ASN A 62 -9.23 1.49 4.78
C ASN A 62 -8.76 0.91 3.44
N GLU A 63 -8.09 -0.24 3.49
CA GLU A 63 -7.56 -0.94 2.32
C GLU A 63 -8.64 -1.46 1.34
N SER A 64 -9.90 -1.50 1.76
CA SER A 64 -11.06 -1.88 0.95
C SER A 64 -11.74 -0.68 0.28
N GLY A 65 -11.34 0.54 0.64
CA GLY A 65 -11.92 1.79 0.15
C GLY A 65 -13.10 2.32 0.98
N ASP A 66 -13.42 1.70 2.11
CA ASP A 66 -14.45 2.23 3.02
C ASP A 66 -13.94 3.48 3.71
N ILE A 67 -14.79 4.50 3.77
CA ILE A 67 -14.50 5.76 4.46
C ILE A 67 -15.11 5.70 5.87
N ALA A 68 -14.30 6.03 6.88
CA ALA A 68 -14.67 5.99 8.28
C ALA A 68 -14.34 7.31 8.99
N THR A 69 -15.23 7.73 9.90
CA THR A 69 -14.98 8.82 10.84
C THR A 69 -14.28 8.31 12.09
N LYS A 70 -13.78 9.21 12.96
CA LYS A 70 -13.27 8.82 14.29
C LYS A 70 -14.28 7.96 15.06
N LYS A 71 -15.57 8.32 15.02
CA LYS A 71 -16.63 7.58 15.71
C LYS A 71 -16.78 6.16 15.19
N ASP A 72 -16.60 5.95 13.88
CA ASP A 72 -16.70 4.61 13.28
C ASP A 72 -15.47 3.77 13.65
N ILE A 73 -14.28 4.38 13.67
CA ILE A 73 -13.01 3.72 14.03
C ILE A 73 -12.98 3.32 15.51
N VAL A 74 -13.37 4.22 16.41
CA VAL A 74 -13.37 3.98 17.87
C VAL A 74 -14.67 3.35 18.37
N GLY A 75 -15.65 3.21 17.47
CA GLY A 75 -17.00 2.76 17.77
C GLY A 75 -17.03 1.31 18.24
N THR A 76 -17.97 1.02 19.12
CA THR A 76 -18.23 -0.33 19.62
C THR A 76 -18.90 -1.17 18.52
N ALA A 77 -18.14 -1.68 17.56
CA ALA A 77 -18.51 -2.98 17.01
C ALA A 77 -18.61 -3.94 18.22
N PRO A 78 -19.68 -4.77 18.35
CA PRO A 78 -19.68 -5.80 19.37
C PRO A 78 -18.39 -6.57 19.15
N ALA A 79 -17.56 -6.64 20.20
CA ALA A 79 -16.33 -7.40 20.16
C ALA A 79 -16.68 -8.76 19.58
N ALA A 80 -16.28 -9.02 18.33
CA ALA A 80 -16.14 -10.39 17.89
C ALA A 80 -15.30 -11.04 19.01
N PRO A 81 -15.76 -12.16 19.60
CA PRO A 81 -15.12 -12.71 20.78
C PRO A 81 -13.63 -12.71 20.56
N ALA A 82 -12.90 -12.00 21.43
CA ALA A 82 -11.49 -11.76 21.27
C ALA A 82 -10.84 -13.10 20.88
N PRO A 83 -10.17 -13.20 19.72
CA PRO A 83 -9.45 -14.42 19.43
C PRO A 83 -8.50 -14.66 20.60
N LYS A 84 -8.54 -15.87 21.15
CA LYS A 84 -7.76 -16.25 22.34
C LYS A 84 -6.34 -15.67 22.23
N PRO A 85 -5.82 -15.04 23.29
CA PRO A 85 -4.56 -14.33 23.24
C PRO A 85 -3.46 -15.33 22.85
N ALA A 86 -2.72 -14.98 21.80
CA ALA A 86 -1.64 -15.72 21.12
C ALA A 86 -1.97 -16.51 19.84
N ALA A 87 -3.22 -16.95 19.58
CA ALA A 87 -3.47 -17.80 18.40
C ALA A 87 -3.70 -17.00 17.09
N ASN A 88 -4.21 -15.77 17.19
CA ASN A 88 -4.50 -14.93 16.02
C ASN A 88 -3.97 -13.49 16.16
N ALA A 89 -2.74 -13.34 16.66
CA ALA A 89 -2.12 -12.02 16.76
C ALA A 89 -1.80 -11.47 15.36
N THR A 90 -2.04 -10.18 15.15
CA THR A 90 -1.54 -9.43 14.01
C THR A 90 -0.35 -8.61 14.49
N VAL A 91 0.78 -8.71 13.78
CA VAL A 91 1.96 -7.85 14.01
C VAL A 91 2.14 -6.97 12.79
N LEU A 92 2.25 -5.66 13.00
CA LEU A 92 2.52 -4.67 11.95
C LEU A 92 3.87 -4.01 12.20
N VAL A 93 4.78 -4.10 11.24
CA VAL A 93 6.09 -3.43 11.31
C VAL A 93 6.22 -2.47 10.14
N GLN A 94 6.41 -1.18 10.45
CA GLN A 94 6.57 -0.16 9.43
C GLN A 94 7.96 -0.20 8.78
N SER A 95 8.01 -0.24 7.44
CA SER A 95 9.20 -0.02 6.62
C SER A 95 8.99 1.13 5.62
N ASP A 96 10.00 1.47 4.81
CA ASP A 96 9.94 2.52 3.78
C ASP A 96 9.42 3.88 4.31
N TRP A 97 9.77 4.22 5.54
CA TRP A 97 9.28 5.43 6.19
C TRP A 97 9.77 6.69 5.49
N ASN A 98 8.85 7.60 5.22
CA ASN A 98 9.10 8.96 4.78
C ASN A 98 8.23 9.92 5.58
N LEU A 99 8.76 11.11 5.86
CA LEU A 99 8.09 12.19 6.55
C LEU A 99 8.38 13.50 5.81
N GLN A 100 7.34 14.29 5.57
CA GLN A 100 7.43 15.67 5.11
C GLN A 100 6.74 16.58 6.13
N LEU A 101 7.45 17.59 6.63
CA LEU A 101 6.93 18.59 7.57
C LEU A 101 6.56 19.87 6.80
N HIS A 102 5.39 20.42 7.13
CA HIS A 102 4.80 21.62 6.55
C HIS A 102 4.26 22.50 7.68
N GLY A 103 5.15 23.05 8.51
CA GLY A 103 4.76 23.78 9.72
C GLY A 103 4.04 22.85 10.71
N ASP A 104 2.79 23.16 11.02
CA ASP A 104 1.95 22.36 11.92
C ASP A 104 1.30 21.15 11.23
N VAL A 105 1.62 20.87 9.97
CA VAL A 105 1.14 19.69 9.25
C VAL A 105 2.30 18.76 8.95
N ALA A 106 2.08 17.45 9.08
CA ALA A 106 3.02 16.42 8.67
C ALA A 106 2.35 15.41 7.76
N VAL A 107 3.06 14.99 6.71
CA VAL A 107 2.65 13.89 5.83
C VAL A 107 3.63 12.75 6.00
N THR A 108 3.14 11.58 6.39
CA THR A 108 3.94 10.36 6.53
C THR A 108 3.55 9.38 5.45
N SER A 109 4.50 8.58 4.97
CA SER A 109 4.21 7.43 4.11
C SER A 109 5.10 6.26 4.49
N PHE A 110 4.55 5.05 4.49
CA PHE A 110 5.26 3.85 4.92
C PHE A 110 4.57 2.58 4.41
N THR A 111 5.26 1.45 4.53
CA THR A 111 4.66 0.12 4.35
C THR A 111 4.48 -0.53 5.71
N ASP A 112 3.26 -0.90 6.08
CA ASP A 112 3.02 -1.86 7.14
C ASP A 112 3.26 -3.28 6.60
N ASN A 113 4.25 -3.97 7.16
CA ASN A 113 4.50 -5.39 6.90
C ASN A 113 3.74 -6.19 7.94
N ALA A 114 2.61 -6.75 7.51
CA ALA A 114 1.70 -7.48 8.36
C ALA A 114 2.07 -8.96 8.45
N THR A 115 2.10 -9.49 9.66
CA THR A 115 2.11 -10.93 9.93
C THR A 115 0.83 -11.28 10.67
N PHE A 116 -0.03 -12.03 9.99
CA PHE A 116 -1.26 -12.55 10.54
C PHE A 116 -1.05 -14.00 10.97
N HIS A 117 -1.28 -14.26 12.24
CA HIS A 117 -1.44 -15.61 12.73
C HIS A 117 -2.91 -16.00 12.57
N PHE A 118 -3.19 -17.13 11.94
CA PHE A 118 -4.54 -17.67 11.80
C PHE A 118 -4.51 -19.17 12.03
N HIS A 119 -4.91 -19.61 13.22
CA HIS A 119 -4.71 -21.00 13.66
C HIS A 119 -3.24 -21.43 13.51
N GLU A 120 -2.97 -22.50 12.76
CA GLU A 120 -1.62 -23.03 12.51
C GLU A 120 -0.93 -22.37 11.29
N GLN A 121 -1.58 -21.39 10.67
CA GLN A 121 -1.08 -20.71 9.48
C GLN A 121 -0.54 -19.33 9.83
N VAL A 122 0.54 -18.96 9.14
CA VAL A 122 1.07 -17.60 9.14
C VAL A 122 0.88 -17.03 7.74
N ARG A 123 0.27 -15.86 7.65
CA ARG A 123 0.12 -15.11 6.41
C ARG A 123 0.87 -13.79 6.53
N HIS A 124 1.57 -13.44 5.47
CA HIS A 124 2.16 -12.11 5.32
C HIS A 124 1.34 -11.27 4.34
N ALA A 125 1.24 -9.97 4.61
CA ALA A 125 0.71 -9.00 3.66
C ALA A 125 1.44 -7.68 3.82
N ARG A 126 1.30 -6.80 2.83
CA ARG A 126 1.88 -5.45 2.87
C ARG A 126 0.80 -4.43 2.60
N PHE A 127 0.80 -3.36 3.39
CA PHE A 127 -0.12 -2.24 3.23
C PHE A 127 0.68 -0.96 3.09
N ARG A 128 0.45 -0.19 2.03
CA ARG A 128 1.09 1.11 1.82
C ARG A 128 0.13 2.17 2.33
N SER A 129 0.60 2.99 3.27
CA SER A 129 -0.23 3.99 3.93
C SER A 129 0.34 5.39 3.72
N THR A 130 -0.55 6.37 3.71
CA THR A 130 -0.21 7.80 3.84
C THR A 130 -1.08 8.37 4.94
N GLU A 131 -0.45 8.99 5.93
CA GLU A 131 -1.14 9.66 7.03
C GLU A 131 -0.84 11.15 7.00
N VAL A 132 -1.83 11.95 7.36
CA VAL A 132 -1.68 13.38 7.54
C VAL A 132 -1.97 13.70 9.00
N TRP A 133 -0.99 14.35 9.63
CA TRP A 133 -1.04 14.75 11.03
C TRP A 133 -1.09 16.27 11.12
N LEU A 134 -1.84 16.77 12.09
CA LEU A 134 -1.96 18.18 12.43
C LEU A 134 -1.54 18.41 13.87
N LYS A 135 -0.72 19.43 14.11
CA LYS A 135 -0.31 19.88 15.43
C LYS A 135 -1.21 21.02 15.88
N GLU A 136 -2.03 20.78 16.90
CA GLU A 136 -2.85 21.82 17.54
C GLU A 136 -2.50 21.88 19.03
N ALA A 137 -2.24 23.08 19.55
CA ALA A 137 -1.82 23.30 20.94
C ALA A 137 -0.63 22.40 21.36
N GLY A 138 0.31 22.17 20.44
CA GLY A 138 1.50 21.34 20.66
C GLY A 138 1.25 19.83 20.61
N ILE A 139 0.03 19.39 20.27
CA ILE A 139 -0.34 17.97 20.22
C ILE A 139 -0.60 17.56 18.77
N TRP A 140 0.14 16.55 18.31
CA TRP A 140 -0.09 15.92 17.01
C TRP A 140 -1.29 14.98 17.06
N ARG A 141 -2.22 15.13 16.11
CA ARG A 141 -3.32 14.20 15.85
C ARG A 141 -3.46 13.92 14.37
N MET A 142 -3.83 12.69 14.03
CA MET A 142 -4.09 12.30 12.65
C MET A 142 -5.42 12.90 12.19
N ILE A 143 -5.38 13.64 11.08
CA ILE A 143 -6.55 14.26 10.43
C ILE A 143 -6.94 13.54 9.13
N SER A 144 -6.06 12.71 8.57
CA SER A 144 -6.38 11.85 7.44
C SER A 144 -5.48 10.61 7.42
N SER A 145 -6.00 9.48 6.95
CA SER A 145 -5.18 8.34 6.56
C SER A 145 -5.83 7.59 5.41
N GLN A 146 -5.00 7.15 4.48
CA GLN A 146 -5.39 6.27 3.39
C GLN A 146 -4.43 5.10 3.31
N THR A 147 -4.98 3.89 3.28
CA THR A 147 -4.24 2.64 3.19
C THR A 147 -4.58 1.91 1.91
N LEU A 148 -3.58 1.32 1.26
CA LEU A 148 -3.73 0.46 0.09
C LEU A 148 -3.10 -0.91 0.37
N ALA A 149 -3.86 -1.99 0.15
CA ALA A 149 -3.28 -3.33 0.11
C ALA A 149 -2.31 -3.44 -1.08
N VAL A 150 -1.07 -3.82 -0.80
CA VAL A 150 -0.06 -4.06 -1.84
C VAL A 150 -0.16 -5.51 -2.26
N PRO A 151 -0.61 -5.80 -3.49
CA PRO A 151 -0.79 -7.17 -3.95
C PRO A 151 0.56 -7.87 -4.14
N ASP A 152 0.66 -9.08 -3.63
CA ASP A 152 1.76 -10.01 -3.93
C ASP A 152 1.40 -10.87 -5.14
N ALA A 153 2.43 -11.31 -5.86
CA ALA A 153 2.26 -12.34 -6.87
C ALA A 153 1.81 -13.64 -6.17
N PRO A 154 0.77 -14.32 -6.69
CA PRO A 154 0.39 -15.62 -6.14
C PRO A 154 1.52 -16.64 -6.37
N PRO A 155 1.52 -17.76 -5.62
CA PRO A 155 2.44 -18.86 -5.90
C PRO A 155 2.21 -19.40 -7.31
N ALA A 156 3.31 -19.79 -7.97
CA ALA A 156 3.26 -20.42 -9.28
C ALA A 156 3.41 -21.94 -9.16
N ILE A 157 2.66 -22.68 -9.98
CA ILE A 157 2.83 -24.12 -10.18
C ILE A 157 3.52 -24.40 -11.51
N GLN A 158 4.05 -25.61 -11.66
CA GLN A 158 4.57 -26.10 -12.93
C GLN A 158 3.58 -27.05 -13.58
N LEU A 159 3.31 -26.82 -14.87
CA LEU A 159 2.52 -27.72 -15.71
C LEU A 159 3.45 -28.50 -16.65
N PRO A 160 3.07 -29.70 -17.11
CA PRO A 160 3.82 -30.42 -18.14
C PRO A 160 4.00 -29.58 -19.41
N GLU A 161 5.11 -29.77 -20.14
CA GLU A 161 5.38 -28.99 -21.36
C GLU A 161 4.27 -29.09 -22.40
N ALA A 162 3.71 -30.29 -22.59
CA ALA A 162 2.58 -30.51 -23.51
C ALA A 162 1.30 -29.76 -23.11
N GLU A 163 1.18 -29.38 -21.84
CA GLU A 163 0.09 -28.51 -21.39
C GLU A 163 0.43 -27.04 -21.58
N LEU A 164 1.69 -26.65 -21.32
CA LEU A 164 2.18 -25.30 -21.61
C LEU A 164 2.05 -24.95 -23.10
N ASP A 165 2.33 -25.91 -23.98
CA ASP A 165 2.21 -25.76 -25.44
C ASP A 165 0.81 -25.33 -25.88
N GLN A 166 -0.24 -25.70 -25.12
CA GLN A 166 -1.62 -25.35 -25.48
C GLN A 166 -1.91 -23.86 -25.34
N TYR A 167 -1.23 -23.17 -24.41
CA TYR A 167 -1.39 -21.73 -24.21
C TYR A 167 -0.63 -20.90 -25.26
N ALA A 168 0.33 -21.50 -25.95
CA ALA A 168 1.07 -20.81 -27.01
C ALA A 168 0.15 -20.44 -28.18
N GLY A 169 0.30 -19.22 -28.67
CA GLY A 169 -0.53 -18.67 -29.74
C GLY A 169 -0.67 -17.16 -29.64
N THR A 170 -1.50 -16.63 -30.52
CA THR A 170 -1.81 -15.21 -30.57
C THR A 170 -3.26 -14.99 -30.17
N TYR A 171 -3.51 -13.94 -29.40
CA TYR A 171 -4.82 -13.61 -28.85
C TYR A 171 -5.14 -12.14 -29.10
N SER A 172 -6.39 -11.83 -29.42
CA SER A 172 -6.82 -10.49 -29.83
C SER A 172 -8.08 -10.03 -29.08
N ALA A 173 -8.06 -8.79 -28.59
CA ALA A 173 -9.24 -8.06 -28.12
C ALA A 173 -9.71 -6.97 -29.12
N GLY A 174 -9.16 -6.98 -30.34
CA GLY A 174 -9.32 -5.94 -31.36
C GLY A 174 -8.04 -5.80 -32.19
N ALA A 175 -8.10 -5.00 -33.27
CA ALA A 175 -6.96 -4.82 -34.18
C ALA A 175 -5.70 -4.30 -33.48
N ASP A 176 -5.87 -3.44 -32.46
CA ASP A 176 -4.76 -2.77 -31.76
C ASP A 176 -4.40 -3.42 -30.42
N ALA A 177 -4.99 -4.58 -30.10
CA ALA A 177 -4.80 -5.26 -28.83
C ALA A 177 -4.47 -6.74 -29.05
N MET A 178 -3.19 -7.00 -29.32
CA MET A 178 -2.65 -8.31 -29.63
C MET A 178 -1.73 -8.80 -28.51
N VAL A 179 -1.95 -10.03 -28.07
CA VAL A 179 -1.11 -10.71 -27.07
C VAL A 179 -0.56 -11.98 -27.71
N LYS A 180 0.77 -12.06 -27.79
CA LYS A 180 1.49 -13.27 -28.22
C LYS A 180 2.01 -14.00 -26.99
N ILE A 181 1.66 -15.28 -26.89
CA ILE A 181 2.16 -16.18 -25.85
C ILE A 181 3.05 -17.23 -26.51
N SER A 182 4.25 -17.41 -25.98
CA SER A 182 5.22 -18.39 -26.47
C SER A 182 5.80 -19.19 -25.31
N ARG A 183 6.08 -20.47 -25.54
CA ARG A 183 6.79 -21.31 -24.57
C ARG A 183 8.30 -21.23 -24.80
N GLN A 184 9.07 -21.17 -23.72
CA GLN A 184 10.52 -21.33 -23.71
C GLN A 184 10.89 -22.34 -22.61
N GLY A 185 11.12 -23.59 -23.00
CA GLY A 185 11.33 -24.69 -22.04
C GLY A 185 10.12 -24.84 -21.12
N GLN A 186 10.33 -24.67 -19.82
CA GLN A 186 9.28 -24.79 -18.79
C GLN A 186 8.55 -23.47 -18.48
N GLN A 187 8.77 -22.41 -19.26
CA GLN A 187 8.18 -21.10 -19.02
C GLN A 187 7.29 -20.66 -20.17
N LEU A 188 6.26 -19.89 -19.86
CA LEU A 188 5.54 -19.10 -20.84
C LEU A 188 6.04 -17.65 -20.77
N LEU A 189 6.16 -17.05 -21.94
CA LEU A 189 6.40 -15.63 -22.12
C LEU A 189 5.19 -15.01 -22.79
N SER A 190 4.88 -13.78 -22.40
CA SER A 190 3.84 -12.97 -23.02
C SER A 190 4.41 -11.66 -23.53
N SER A 191 4.04 -11.32 -24.76
CA SER A 191 4.27 -10.01 -25.36
C SER A 191 2.92 -9.38 -25.74
N THR A 192 2.74 -8.10 -25.47
CA THR A 192 1.57 -7.32 -25.90
C THR A 192 2.04 -6.33 -26.95
N ASN A 193 1.41 -6.31 -28.13
CA ASN A 193 1.76 -5.40 -29.24
C ASN A 193 3.27 -5.34 -29.52
N ASP A 194 3.92 -6.50 -29.58
CA ASP A 194 5.36 -6.68 -29.82
C ASP A 194 6.31 -6.03 -28.80
N ALA A 195 5.79 -5.63 -27.63
CA ALA A 195 6.63 -5.21 -26.51
C ALA A 195 7.54 -6.34 -26.01
N THR A 196 8.60 -5.99 -25.28
CA THR A 196 9.53 -6.95 -24.66
C THR A 196 8.75 -8.04 -23.91
N PRO A 197 8.96 -9.33 -24.24
CA PRO A 197 8.25 -10.41 -23.58
C PRO A 197 8.52 -10.45 -22.07
N THR A 198 7.47 -10.69 -21.30
CA THR A 198 7.53 -10.86 -19.84
C THR A 198 7.09 -12.26 -19.45
N SER A 199 7.55 -12.74 -18.29
CA SER A 199 7.17 -14.06 -17.80
C SER A 199 5.65 -14.12 -17.55
N LEU A 200 5.06 -15.24 -17.96
CA LEU A 200 3.68 -15.61 -17.67
C LEU A 200 3.69 -16.91 -16.87
N ALA A 201 3.37 -16.79 -15.59
CA ALA A 201 3.36 -17.89 -14.64
C ALA A 201 1.95 -18.50 -14.53
N VAL A 202 1.88 -19.75 -14.08
CA VAL A 202 0.64 -20.48 -13.85
C VAL A 202 0.33 -20.44 -12.35
N GLU A 203 -0.79 -19.85 -11.94
CA GLU A 203 -1.24 -19.92 -10.53
C GLU A 203 -1.94 -21.26 -10.28
N VAL A 204 -2.86 -21.61 -11.18
CA VAL A 204 -3.51 -22.91 -11.29
C VAL A 204 -3.81 -23.15 -12.78
N ARG A 205 -4.10 -24.39 -13.17
CA ARG A 205 -4.48 -24.73 -14.55
C ARG A 205 -5.52 -23.74 -15.10
N ASP A 206 -5.26 -23.23 -16.30
CA ASP A 206 -6.06 -22.20 -17.01
C ASP A 206 -6.16 -20.83 -16.31
N VAL A 207 -5.45 -20.58 -15.21
CA VAL A 207 -5.35 -19.26 -14.56
C VAL A 207 -3.88 -18.86 -14.47
N LEU A 208 -3.49 -17.92 -15.34
CA LEU A 208 -2.11 -17.44 -15.46
C LEU A 208 -2.00 -15.99 -15.02
N PHE A 209 -0.80 -15.55 -14.67
CA PHE A 209 -0.52 -14.19 -14.24
C PHE A 209 0.89 -13.76 -14.61
N THR A 210 1.10 -12.45 -14.74
CA THR A 210 2.44 -11.88 -14.87
C THR A 210 2.93 -11.48 -13.48
N PRO A 211 4.06 -12.00 -12.97
CA PRO A 211 4.49 -11.75 -11.58
C PRO A 211 4.64 -10.27 -11.21
N SER A 212 5.02 -9.41 -12.16
CA SER A 212 5.11 -7.95 -11.96
C SER A 212 3.76 -7.23 -12.04
N GLN A 213 2.67 -7.92 -12.38
CA GLN A 213 1.32 -7.37 -12.51
C GLN A 213 0.31 -8.23 -11.71
N PRO A 214 0.48 -8.32 -10.38
CA PRO A 214 -0.28 -9.26 -9.53
C PRO A 214 -1.78 -8.96 -9.41
N ARG A 215 -2.27 -7.82 -9.92
CA ARG A 215 -3.72 -7.48 -9.97
C ARG A 215 -4.45 -8.05 -11.17
N ILE A 216 -3.73 -8.61 -12.15
CA ILE A 216 -4.32 -9.11 -13.38
C ILE A 216 -4.20 -10.64 -13.41
N ARG A 217 -5.30 -11.31 -13.75
CA ARG A 217 -5.35 -12.73 -14.08
C ARG A 217 -5.71 -12.93 -15.54
N ARG A 218 -5.13 -13.93 -16.17
CA ARG A 218 -5.51 -14.44 -17.50
C ARG A 218 -6.21 -15.76 -17.30
N ILE A 219 -7.53 -15.75 -17.45
CA ILE A 219 -8.39 -16.91 -17.26
C ILE A 219 -8.69 -17.49 -18.63
N PHE A 220 -8.05 -18.61 -18.97
CA PHE A 220 -8.18 -19.24 -20.28
C PHE A 220 -9.52 -19.95 -20.42
N GLU A 221 -10.12 -19.80 -21.60
CA GLU A 221 -11.41 -20.40 -21.96
C GLU A 221 -11.16 -21.55 -22.95
N ARG A 222 -11.80 -22.70 -22.72
CA ARG A 222 -11.71 -23.89 -23.58
C ARG A 222 -13.05 -24.22 -24.22
N ASP A 223 -13.01 -24.78 -25.43
CA ASP A 223 -14.20 -25.35 -26.08
C ASP A 223 -14.59 -26.73 -25.50
N GLY A 224 -15.69 -27.31 -26.00
CA GLY A 224 -16.15 -28.63 -25.59
C GLY A 224 -15.22 -29.79 -25.95
N GLN A 225 -14.20 -29.53 -26.77
CA GLN A 225 -13.13 -30.47 -27.14
C GLN A 225 -11.84 -30.21 -26.34
N GLY A 226 -11.87 -29.28 -25.39
CA GLY A 226 -10.74 -28.94 -24.53
C GLY A 226 -9.70 -28.01 -25.17
N ARG A 227 -9.94 -27.47 -26.36
CA ARG A 227 -9.00 -26.56 -27.04
C ARG A 227 -9.16 -25.14 -26.50
N ILE A 228 -8.06 -24.44 -26.32
CA ILE A 228 -8.08 -23.03 -25.90
C ILE A 228 -8.66 -22.16 -27.01
N THR A 229 -9.70 -21.39 -26.67
CA THR A 229 -10.40 -20.47 -27.59
C THR A 229 -10.06 -19.00 -27.31
N GLY A 230 -9.49 -18.71 -26.14
CA GLY A 230 -9.22 -17.35 -25.70
C GLY A 230 -8.86 -17.28 -24.22
N PHE A 231 -8.81 -16.06 -23.69
CA PHE A 231 -8.75 -15.82 -22.26
C PHE A 231 -9.45 -14.51 -21.87
N LEU A 232 -9.82 -14.40 -20.61
CA LEU A 232 -10.25 -13.15 -19.96
C LEU A 232 -9.05 -12.54 -19.24
N ALA A 233 -8.68 -11.31 -19.58
CA ALA A 233 -7.81 -10.48 -18.75
C ALA A 233 -8.67 -9.84 -17.66
N ARG A 234 -8.69 -10.45 -16.48
CA ARG A 234 -9.48 -10.00 -15.33
C ARG A 234 -8.65 -9.11 -14.41
N ARG A 235 -9.14 -7.91 -14.14
CA ARG A 235 -8.64 -7.03 -13.08
C ARG A 235 -9.81 -6.69 -12.16
N GLU A 236 -9.75 -7.16 -10.92
CA GLU A 236 -10.73 -6.82 -9.86
C GLU A 236 -12.18 -7.06 -10.27
N GLY A 237 -12.44 -8.17 -10.96
CA GLY A 237 -13.78 -8.55 -11.43
C GLY A 237 -14.19 -7.94 -12.78
N HIS A 238 -13.37 -7.07 -13.37
CA HIS A 238 -13.60 -6.50 -14.69
C HIS A 238 -12.80 -7.25 -15.76
N ASP A 239 -13.49 -7.69 -16.81
CA ASP A 239 -12.93 -8.56 -17.85
C ASP A 239 -12.75 -7.84 -19.19
N ILE A 240 -11.57 -8.08 -19.79
CA ILE A 240 -11.35 -7.87 -21.22
C ILE A 240 -11.15 -9.24 -21.86
N ARG A 241 -11.99 -9.59 -22.83
CA ARG A 241 -11.90 -10.88 -23.52
C ARG A 241 -10.95 -10.81 -24.71
N PHE A 242 -10.00 -11.71 -24.75
CA PHE A 242 -9.12 -11.96 -25.89
C PHE A 242 -9.49 -13.29 -26.54
N LYS A 243 -9.74 -13.28 -27.86
CA LYS A 243 -9.96 -14.50 -28.64
C LYS A 243 -8.65 -14.99 -29.22
N ARG A 244 -8.42 -16.30 -29.23
CA ARG A 244 -7.31 -16.91 -29.96
C ARG A 244 -7.49 -16.64 -31.46
N VAL A 245 -6.43 -16.21 -32.13
CA VAL A 245 -6.42 -15.90 -33.58
C VAL A 245 -5.26 -16.63 -34.26
N GLY A 246 -5.54 -17.13 -35.46
CA GLY A 246 -4.68 -18.13 -36.14
C GLY A 246 -4.90 -19.53 -35.58
#